data_AF-A0A7C1B8Y5-F1
#
_entry.id   AF-A0A7C1B8Y5-F1
#
_cell.length_a   1.000
_cell.length_b   1.000
_cell.length_c   1.000
_cell.angle_alpha   90.00
_cell.angle_beta   90.00
_cell.angle_gamma   90.00
#
_symmetry.space_group_name_H-M   'P 1'
#
loop_
_entity.id
_entity.type
_entity.pdbx_description
1 polymer ?
#
loop_
_entity_poly.entity_id
_entity_poly.type
_entity_poly.pdbx_seq_one_letter_code
_entity_poly.pdbx_strand_id
1 'polypeptide(L)'
;MNRTRSRYHFRDRIEIAFKKRLKKLFLTLFMIIGVFIMGVLGYMVIEGWSFSRSVFMTAITISTVGYELPQELSTAGLVFTLFLIVAGVSVVLYGFTNLTAFIVEGEMKEYFERRRRMKKISSIRDHSVIIGAGRIGRYVIRELMENRKPF
;
A
#
# COMPACT_ATOMS: atom_id res chain seq x y z
N MET A 1 -16.75 22.76 -28.76
CA MET A 1 -16.84 22.53 -27.30
C MET A 1 -16.57 21.04 -27.03
N ASN A 2 -15.79 20.67 -26.01
CA ASN A 2 -15.46 19.31 -25.52
C ASN A 2 -14.39 18.43 -26.22
N ARG A 3 -13.09 18.77 -26.12
CA ARG A 3 -11.97 17.81 -26.33
C ARG A 3 -11.05 17.59 -25.11
N THR A 4 -11.34 18.21 -23.96
CA THR A 4 -10.49 18.17 -22.75
C THR A 4 -10.77 17.02 -21.78
N ARG A 5 -11.84 16.22 -21.96
CA ARG A 5 -12.23 15.17 -20.99
C ARG A 5 -11.38 13.90 -21.01
N SER A 6 -10.66 13.59 -22.11
CA SER A 6 -9.95 12.31 -22.23
C SER A 6 -8.63 12.24 -21.44
N ARG A 7 -8.04 13.38 -21.04
CA ARG A 7 -6.75 13.40 -20.32
C ARG A 7 -6.84 13.07 -18.83
N TYR A 8 -8.03 13.18 -18.23
CA TYR A 8 -8.24 12.89 -16.81
C TYR A 8 -8.31 11.38 -16.53
N HIS A 9 -8.98 10.62 -17.40
CA HIS A 9 -9.26 9.19 -17.18
C HIS A 9 -8.05 8.25 -17.01
N PHE A 10 -6.88 8.59 -17.57
CA PHE A 10 -5.68 7.75 -17.42
C PHE A 10 -4.84 8.11 -16.19
N ARG A 11 -4.83 9.39 -15.80
CA ARG A 11 -4.10 9.89 -14.62
C ARG A 11 -4.63 9.25 -13.34
N ASP A 12 -5.93 9.02 -13.32
CA ASP A 12 -6.63 8.45 -12.17
C ASP A 12 -6.32 6.96 -11.98
N ARG A 13 -5.99 6.20 -13.03
CA ARG A 13 -5.85 4.73 -12.92
C ARG A 13 -4.71 4.28 -12.00
N ILE A 14 -3.53 4.89 -12.14
CA ILE A 14 -2.37 4.58 -11.29
C ILE A 14 -2.57 5.13 -9.89
N GLU A 15 -3.10 6.35 -9.74
CA GLU A 15 -3.37 6.92 -8.42
C GLU A 15 -4.45 6.13 -7.66
N ILE A 16 -5.50 5.68 -8.35
CA ILE A 16 -6.55 4.82 -7.79
C ILE A 16 -5.98 3.45 -7.42
N ALA A 17 -5.18 2.83 -8.28
CA ALA A 17 -4.54 1.54 -8.00
C ALA A 17 -3.63 1.63 -6.75
N PHE A 18 -2.79 2.66 -6.69
CA PHE A 18 -1.91 2.94 -5.55
C PHE A 18 -2.72 3.17 -4.26
N LYS A 19 -3.75 4.04 -4.29
CA LYS A 19 -4.63 4.27 -3.13
C LYS A 19 -5.35 3.00 -2.69
N LYS A 20 -5.78 2.16 -3.62
CA LYS A 20 -6.46 0.88 -3.33
C LYS A 20 -5.52 -0.09 -2.62
N ARG A 21 -4.26 -0.19 -3.06
CA ARG A 21 -3.22 -1.01 -2.40
C ARG A 21 -2.86 -0.45 -1.03
N LEU A 22 -2.69 0.87 -0.92
CA LEU A 22 -2.42 1.52 0.36
C LEU A 22 -3.56 1.29 1.36
N LYS A 23 -4.82 1.39 0.91
CA LYS A 23 -5.99 1.05 1.72
C LYS A 23 -5.98 -0.41 2.17
N LYS A 24 -5.56 -1.36 1.31
CA LYS A 24 -5.38 -2.75 1.71
C LYS A 24 -4.30 -2.91 2.78
N LEU A 25 -3.15 -2.26 2.64
CA LEU A 25 -2.08 -2.30 3.66
C LEU A 25 -2.54 -1.73 5.00
N PHE A 26 -3.23 -0.58 4.99
CA PHE A 26 -3.82 -0.01 6.20
C PHE A 26 -4.88 -0.92 6.82
N LEU A 27 -5.72 -1.55 6.01
CA LEU A 27 -6.71 -2.51 6.49
C LEU A 27 -6.04 -3.72 7.14
N THR A 28 -4.98 -4.26 6.53
CA THR A 28 -4.25 -5.40 7.11
C THR A 28 -3.54 -5.00 8.40
N LEU A 29 -2.92 -3.82 8.47
CA LEU A 29 -2.32 -3.31 9.70
C LEU A 29 -3.37 -3.16 10.81
N PHE A 30 -4.55 -2.64 10.47
CA PHE A 30 -5.68 -2.57 11.40
C PHE A 30 -6.12 -3.95 11.89
N MET A 31 -6.18 -4.96 11.01
CA MET A 31 -6.48 -6.34 11.41
C MET A 31 -5.42 -6.91 12.35
N ILE A 32 -4.13 -6.69 12.09
CA ILE A 32 -3.02 -7.15 12.97
C ILE A 32 -3.17 -6.54 14.36
N ILE A 33 -3.40 -5.23 14.44
CA ILE A 33 -3.61 -4.54 15.72
C ILE A 33 -4.87 -5.07 16.41
N GLY A 34 -5.96 -5.31 15.67
CA GLY A 34 -7.18 -5.88 16.20
C GLY A 34 -6.97 -7.27 16.82
N VAL A 35 -6.26 -8.16 16.12
CA VAL A 35 -5.90 -9.48 16.64
C VAL A 35 -4.99 -9.37 17.86
N PHE A 36 -4.02 -8.44 17.84
CA PHE A 36 -3.15 -8.18 18.99
C PHE A 36 -3.95 -7.76 20.23
N ILE A 37 -4.86 -6.79 20.09
CA ILE A 37 -5.69 -6.32 21.18
C ILE A 37 -6.62 -7.45 21.68
N MET A 38 -7.21 -8.23 20.78
CA MET A 38 -8.01 -9.40 21.16
C MET A 38 -7.18 -10.44 21.92
N GLY A 39 -5.93 -10.70 21.51
CA GLY A 39 -4.99 -11.55 22.22
C GLY A 39 -4.77 -11.07 23.65
N VAL A 40 -4.41 -9.80 23.80
CA VAL A 40 -4.13 -9.19 25.12
C VAL A 40 -5.35 -9.25 26.03
N LEU A 41 -6.51 -8.81 25.54
CA LEU A 41 -7.75 -8.82 26.32
C LEU A 41 -8.20 -10.25 26.63
N GLY A 42 -8.05 -11.18 25.68
CA GLY A 42 -8.39 -12.58 25.89
C GLY A 42 -7.57 -13.20 27.02
N TYR A 43 -6.25 -13.00 27.05
CA TYR A 43 -5.42 -13.47 28.15
C TYR A 43 -5.73 -12.79 29.48
N MET A 44 -6.03 -11.48 29.47
CA MET A 44 -6.44 -10.79 30.70
C MET A 44 -7.77 -11.30 31.28
N VAL A 45 -8.73 -11.65 30.42
CA VAL A 45 -10.07 -12.10 30.85
C VAL A 45 -10.08 -13.59 31.19
N ILE A 46 -9.44 -14.44 30.37
CA ILE A 46 -9.47 -15.89 30.52
C ILE A 46 -8.51 -16.36 31.60
N GLU A 47 -7.28 -15.83 31.61
CA GLU A 47 -6.22 -16.25 32.53
C GLU A 47 -6.04 -15.28 33.72
N GLY A 48 -6.69 -14.12 33.71
CA GLY A 48 -6.53 -13.12 34.77
C GLY A 48 -5.13 -12.50 34.82
N TRP A 49 -4.34 -12.63 33.74
CA TRP A 49 -2.96 -12.15 33.72
C TRP A 49 -2.87 -10.63 33.69
N SER A 50 -1.75 -10.11 34.22
CA SER A 50 -1.43 -8.69 34.13
C SER A 50 -1.25 -8.24 32.68
N PHE A 51 -1.54 -6.97 32.39
CA PHE A 51 -1.44 -6.40 31.05
C PHE A 51 -0.07 -6.66 30.40
N SER A 52 1.02 -6.48 31.14
CA SER A 52 2.38 -6.71 30.64
C SER A 52 2.63 -8.17 30.23
N ARG A 53 2.15 -9.13 31.02
CA ARG A 53 2.27 -10.56 30.72
C ARG A 53 1.42 -10.94 29.51
N SER A 54 0.19 -10.41 29.41
CA SER A 54 -0.71 -10.66 28.27
C SER A 54 -0.20 -10.05 26.96
N VAL A 55 0.39 -8.84 27.02
CA VAL A 55 1.08 -8.21 25.87
C VAL A 55 2.28 -9.04 25.44
N PHE A 56 3.12 -9.46 26.38
CA PHE A 56 4.29 -10.28 26.07
C PHE A 56 3.89 -11.61 25.44
N MET A 57 2.93 -12.33 26.03
CA MET A 57 2.42 -13.60 25.49
C MET A 57 1.87 -13.42 24.08
N THR A 58 0.98 -12.44 23.89
CA THR A 58 0.39 -12.19 22.57
C THR A 58 1.45 -11.88 21.53
N ALA A 59 2.45 -11.06 21.88
CA ALA A 59 3.54 -10.70 20.99
C ALA A 59 4.34 -11.93 20.55
N ILE A 60 4.80 -12.77 21.48
CA ILE A 60 5.59 -13.98 21.14
C ILE A 60 4.78 -15.01 20.35
N THR A 61 3.47 -15.07 20.57
CA THR A 61 2.56 -15.99 19.87
C THR A 61 2.39 -15.56 18.42
N ILE A 62 2.02 -14.31 18.17
CA ILE A 62 1.78 -13.84 16.80
C ILE A 62 3.07 -13.56 16.02
N SER A 63 4.19 -13.31 16.71
CA SER A 63 5.49 -13.12 16.08
C SER A 63 6.10 -14.43 15.59
N THR A 64 5.45 -15.57 15.84
CA THR A 64 5.93 -16.93 15.53
C THR A 64 7.24 -17.30 16.21
N VAL A 65 7.67 -16.54 17.22
CA VAL A 65 8.84 -16.89 18.04
C VAL A 65 8.52 -18.09 18.91
N GLY A 66 7.31 -18.13 19.49
CA GLY A 66 6.80 -19.32 20.18
C GLY A 66 7.68 -19.78 21.33
N TYR A 67 7.78 -18.99 22.39
CA TYR A 67 8.44 -19.43 23.63
C TYR A 67 7.63 -20.55 24.30
N GLU A 68 8.21 -21.19 25.32
CA GLU A 68 7.55 -22.22 26.12
C GLU A 68 6.18 -21.77 26.63
N LEU A 69 5.22 -22.70 26.64
CA LEU A 69 3.90 -22.44 27.22
C LEU A 69 4.07 -22.17 28.72
N PRO A 70 3.47 -21.09 29.25
CA PRO A 70 3.48 -20.85 30.69
C PRO A 70 2.85 -22.03 31.44
N GLN A 71 3.51 -22.50 32.51
CA GLN A 71 3.02 -23.64 33.29
C GLN A 71 1.64 -23.41 33.93
N GLU A 72 1.23 -22.16 34.07
CA GLU A 72 -0.04 -21.74 34.66
C GLU A 72 -1.19 -21.64 33.63
N LEU A 73 -0.95 -21.94 32.35
CA LEU A 73 -1.96 -21.75 31.31
C LEU A 73 -3.12 -22.76 31.48
N SER A 74 -4.34 -22.25 31.65
CA SER A 74 -5.52 -23.10 31.77
C SER A 74 -5.88 -23.81 30.45
N THR A 75 -6.73 -24.84 30.53
CA THR A 75 -7.27 -25.50 29.32
C THR A 75 -8.02 -24.53 28.41
N ALA A 76 -8.73 -23.55 28.98
CA ALA A 76 -9.42 -22.52 28.21
C ALA A 76 -8.44 -21.58 27.50
N GLY A 77 -7.37 -21.16 28.19
CA GLY A 77 -6.29 -20.37 27.62
C GLY A 77 -5.54 -21.09 26.51
N LEU A 78 -5.36 -22.41 26.63
CA LEU A 78 -4.75 -23.22 25.58
C LEU A 78 -5.60 -23.23 24.31
N VAL A 79 -6.90 -23.49 24.42
CA VAL A 79 -7.82 -23.46 23.28
C VAL A 79 -7.88 -22.06 22.66
N PHE A 80 -7.94 -21.01 23.49
CA PHE A 80 -7.87 -19.63 23.02
C PHE A 80 -6.58 -19.34 22.25
N THR A 81 -5.44 -19.76 22.81
CA THR A 81 -4.12 -19.57 22.19
C THR A 81 -4.06 -20.26 20.82
N LEU A 82 -4.66 -21.44 20.67
CA LEU A 82 -4.72 -22.14 19.38
C LEU A 82 -5.45 -21.30 18.33
N PHE A 83 -6.62 -20.74 18.66
CA PHE A 83 -7.35 -19.85 17.75
C PHE A 83 -6.56 -18.56 17.47
N LEU A 84 -5.91 -17.99 18.49
CA LEU A 84 -5.09 -16.79 18.35
C LEU A 84 -3.90 -17.03 17.40
N ILE A 85 -3.26 -18.20 17.47
CA ILE A 85 -2.18 -18.58 16.54
C ILE A 85 -2.72 -18.64 15.11
N VAL A 86 -3.79 -19.39 14.87
CA VAL A 86 -4.34 -19.54 13.51
C VAL A 86 -4.74 -18.18 12.93
N ALA A 87 -5.45 -17.36 13.71
CA ALA A 87 -5.87 -16.03 13.26
C ALA A 87 -4.67 -15.10 13.07
N GLY A 88 -3.81 -14.98 14.08
CA GLY A 88 -2.66 -14.08 14.09
C GLY A 88 -1.67 -14.38 12.97
N VAL A 89 -1.25 -15.64 12.83
CA VAL A 89 -0.32 -16.06 11.79
C VAL A 89 -0.92 -15.83 10.40
N SER A 90 -2.21 -16.13 10.20
CA SER A 90 -2.89 -15.90 8.92
C SER A 90 -2.90 -14.43 8.53
N VAL A 91 -3.23 -13.52 9.46
CA VAL A 91 -3.26 -12.09 9.18
C VAL A 91 -1.85 -11.54 8.94
N VAL A 92 -0.86 -11.97 9.72
CA VAL A 92 0.54 -11.55 9.55
C VAL A 92 1.09 -12.01 8.21
N LEU A 93 0.88 -13.28 7.83
CA LEU A 93 1.28 -13.82 6.52
C LEU A 93 0.61 -13.06 5.37
N TYR A 94 -0.70 -12.84 5.47
CA TYR A 94 -1.42 -12.06 4.46
C TYR A 94 -0.88 -10.63 4.33
N GLY A 95 -0.55 -9.99 5.44
CA GLY A 95 0.09 -8.67 5.47
C GLY A 95 1.46 -8.69 4.81
N PHE A 96 2.28 -9.69 5.12
CA PHE A 96 3.59 -9.87 4.54
C PHE A 96 3.52 -10.04 3.02
N THR A 97 2.65 -10.91 2.51
CA THR A 97 2.44 -11.09 1.06
C THR A 97 2.05 -9.78 0.36
N ASN A 98 1.12 -9.02 0.94
CA ASN A 98 0.71 -7.73 0.35
C ASN A 98 1.84 -6.69 0.40
N LEU A 99 2.62 -6.67 1.47
CA LEU A 99 3.77 -5.78 1.61
C LEU A 99 4.86 -6.11 0.58
N THR A 100 5.18 -7.40 0.43
CA THR A 100 6.13 -7.87 -0.58
C THR A 100 5.66 -7.51 -1.98
N ALA A 101 4.39 -7.74 -2.30
CA ALA A 101 3.81 -7.35 -3.60
C ALA A 101 3.97 -5.85 -3.86
N PHE A 102 3.66 -5.01 -2.87
CA PHE A 102 3.80 -3.54 -2.99
C PHE A 102 5.24 -3.08 -3.25
N ILE A 103 6.23 -3.75 -2.64
CA ILE A 103 7.65 -3.44 -2.81
C ILE A 103 8.17 -3.96 -4.16
N VAL A 104 7.93 -5.23 -4.46
CA VAL A 104 8.50 -5.94 -5.62
C VAL A 104 7.87 -5.46 -6.93
N GLU A 105 6.57 -5.22 -6.95
CA GLU A 105 5.89 -4.69 -8.14
C GLU A 105 6.28 -3.23 -8.43
N GLY A 106 7.04 -2.58 -7.52
CA GLY A 106 7.60 -1.26 -7.75
C GLY A 106 6.54 -0.15 -7.84
N GLU A 107 5.31 -0.40 -7.38
CA GLU A 107 4.18 0.52 -7.51
C GLU A 107 4.47 1.88 -6.86
N MET A 108 5.21 1.87 -5.75
CA MET A 108 5.68 3.09 -5.10
C MET A 108 6.62 3.88 -6.01
N LYS A 109 7.59 3.21 -6.63
CA LYS A 109 8.55 3.82 -7.56
C LYS A 109 7.81 4.39 -8.78
N GLU A 110 6.89 3.63 -9.37
CA GLU A 110 6.10 4.07 -10.53
C GLU A 110 5.27 5.32 -10.21
N TYR A 111 4.60 5.33 -9.04
CA TYR A 111 3.83 6.49 -8.57
C TYR A 111 4.71 7.74 -8.42
N PHE A 112 5.87 7.63 -7.76
CA PHE A 112 6.77 8.76 -7.54
C PHE A 112 7.41 9.25 -8.84
N GLU A 113 7.87 8.35 -9.70
CA GLU A 113 8.44 8.72 -10.99
C GLU A 113 7.41 9.43 -11.87
N ARG A 114 6.17 8.94 -11.89
CA ARG A 114 5.09 9.58 -12.64
C ARG A 114 4.80 10.97 -12.08
N ARG A 115 4.69 11.11 -10.77
CA ARG A 115 4.47 12.41 -10.11
C ARG A 115 5.58 13.40 -10.42
N ARG A 116 6.84 12.96 -10.43
CA ARG A 116 8.01 13.77 -10.82
C ARG A 116 7.96 14.18 -12.29
N ARG A 117 7.66 13.24 -13.20
CA ARG A 117 7.48 13.53 -14.64
C ARG A 117 6.36 14.54 -14.86
N MET A 118 5.20 14.36 -14.22
CA MET A 118 4.07 15.27 -14.34
C MET A 118 4.38 16.65 -13.79
N LYS A 119 5.11 16.76 -12.67
CA LYS A 119 5.54 18.04 -12.12
C LYS A 119 6.46 18.79 -13.10
N LYS A 120 7.38 18.07 -13.75
CA LYS A 120 8.27 18.63 -14.79
C LYS A 120 7.49 19.08 -16.03
N ILE A 121 6.51 18.30 -16.48
CA ILE A 121 5.63 18.69 -17.59
C ILE A 121 4.82 19.94 -17.22
N SER A 122 4.27 20.01 -16.00
CA SER A 122 3.48 21.16 -15.56
C SER A 122 4.29 22.45 -15.38
N SER A 123 5.61 22.35 -15.20
CA SER A 123 6.49 23.52 -15.09
C SER A 123 6.93 24.08 -16.45
N ILE A 124 6.74 23.34 -17.54
CA ILE A 124 7.04 23.83 -18.89
C ILE A 124 5.93 24.78 -19.31
N ARG A 125 6.29 26.02 -19.63
CA ARG A 125 5.40 27.03 -20.21
C ARG A 125 5.84 27.31 -21.64
N ASP A 126 4.90 27.73 -22.48
CA ASP A 126 5.15 28.15 -23.85
C ASP A 126 5.92 27.11 -24.69
N HIS A 127 5.47 25.85 -24.68
CA HIS A 127 6.00 24.80 -25.56
C HIS A 127 4.90 24.16 -26.40
N SER A 128 5.27 23.64 -27.56
CA SER A 128 4.36 22.97 -28.50
C SER A 128 4.90 21.59 -28.85
N VAL A 129 4.34 20.52 -28.27
CA VAL A 129 4.78 19.15 -28.58
C VAL A 129 4.18 18.68 -29.90
N ILE A 130 5.03 18.45 -30.89
CA ILE A 130 4.65 17.89 -32.19
C ILE A 130 4.87 16.36 -32.15
N ILE A 131 3.82 15.59 -32.37
CA ILE A 131 3.89 14.11 -32.38
C ILE A 131 3.77 13.64 -33.84
N GLY A 132 4.88 13.19 -34.41
CA GLY A 132 4.96 12.59 -35.76
C GLY A 132 5.55 13.53 -36.84
N ALA A 133 6.42 12.97 -37.70
CA ALA A 133 7.14 13.69 -38.76
C ALA A 133 6.56 13.44 -40.18
N GLY A 134 5.25 13.15 -40.25
CA GLY A 134 4.53 12.98 -41.52
C GLY A 134 4.47 14.29 -42.34
N ARG A 135 3.79 14.28 -43.50
CA ARG A 135 3.65 15.46 -44.35
C ARG A 135 3.11 16.68 -43.59
N ILE A 136 2.06 16.48 -42.79
CA ILE A 136 1.46 17.53 -41.95
C ILE A 136 2.41 17.95 -40.83
N GLY A 137 3.09 17.01 -40.16
CA GLY A 137 4.04 17.33 -39.08
C GLY A 137 5.21 18.19 -39.57
N ARG A 138 5.77 17.88 -40.75
CA ARG A 138 6.83 18.69 -41.38
C ARG A 138 6.37 20.10 -41.75
N TYR A 139 5.13 20.23 -42.20
CA TYR A 139 4.54 21.55 -42.48
C TYR A 139 4.43 22.38 -41.18
N VAL A 140 3.87 21.80 -40.13
CA VAL A 140 3.72 22.45 -38.82
C VAL A 140 5.07 22.85 -38.21
N ILE A 141 6.10 21.99 -38.32
CA ILE A 141 7.46 22.32 -37.88
C ILE A 141 7.99 23.55 -38.63
N ARG A 142 7.87 23.57 -39.97
CA ARG A 142 8.37 24.66 -40.81
C ARG A 142 7.69 25.99 -40.46
N GLU A 143 6.37 25.96 -40.25
CA GLU A 143 5.58 27.14 -39.87
C GLU A 143 5.93 27.66 -38.47
N LEU A 144 6.23 26.77 -37.51
CA LEU A 144 6.68 27.17 -36.17
C LEU A 144 8.09 27.77 -36.19
N MET A 145 8.98 27.25 -37.04
CA MET A 145 10.33 27.81 -37.25
C MET A 145 10.29 29.20 -37.89
N GLU A 146 9.48 29.40 -38.93
CA GLU A 146 9.33 30.69 -39.62
C GLU A 146 8.78 31.78 -38.68
N ASN A 147 7.86 31.41 -37.79
CA ASN A 147 7.24 32.34 -36.83
C ASN A 147 8.01 32.47 -35.50
N ARG A 148 9.20 31.88 -35.38
CA ARG A 148 10.03 31.86 -34.15
C ARG A 148 9.26 31.46 -32.88
N LYS A 149 8.27 30.58 -33.02
CA LYS A 149 7.49 30.09 -31.89
C LYS A 149 8.24 28.95 -31.19
N PRO A 150 8.21 28.88 -29.85
CA PRO A 150 8.83 27.77 -29.12
C PRO A 150 8.03 26.46 -29.31
N PHE A 151 8.72 25.38 -29.68
CA PHE A 151 8.17 24.03 -29.84
C PHE A 151 9.15 22.95 -29.37
#